data_AF-A2EFG3-F1
#
_entry.id   AF-A2EFG3-F1
#
_cell.length_a   1.000
_cell.length_b   1.000
_cell.length_c   1.000
_cell.angle_alpha   90.00
_cell.angle_beta   90.00
_cell.angle_gamma   90.00
#
_symmetry.space_group_name_H-M   'P 1'
#
loop_
_entity.id
_entity.type
_entity.pdbx_description
1 polymer ?
#
loop_
_entity_poly.entity_id
_entity_poly.type
_entity_poly.pdbx_seq_one_letter_code
_entity_poly.pdbx_strand_id
1 'polypeptide(L)'
;MTDEFLFQDNKNHTVCINPTKGTLNEKPIDELLLKADVDNKADKEYVDDAIAKEEERANKAYATKEDVEKKADKTYVDDELACVTSALVKKAYKEYVDEKDNEIKERVDWYHERTSKILKTKADTGWVSGCLDLKADKNHTHTIANIANLQETLNRKSDVGHTHTIANIANLQEKLDDKADK
;
A
#
# COMPACT_ATOMS: atom_id res chain seq x y z
N MET A 1 91.12 11.55 -54.39
CA MET A 1 90.36 10.29 -54.35
C MET A 1 88.91 10.67 -54.10
N THR A 2 87.99 10.29 -54.97
CA THR A 2 86.56 10.60 -54.80
C THR A 2 85.92 9.52 -53.94
N ASP A 3 85.43 9.87 -52.75
CA ASP A 3 84.70 8.98 -51.81
C ASP A 3 83.25 8.71 -52.27
N GLU A 4 83.09 8.34 -53.54
CA GLU A 4 81.80 7.95 -54.11
C GLU A 4 81.84 6.46 -54.44
N PHE A 5 81.00 5.69 -53.76
CA PHE A 5 80.85 4.26 -53.99
C PHE A 5 79.58 4.03 -54.80
N LEU A 6 79.74 3.45 -55.99
CA LEU A 6 78.63 3.07 -56.85
C LEU A 6 78.38 1.57 -56.69
N PHE A 7 77.18 1.22 -56.26
CA PHE A 7 76.71 -0.15 -56.18
C PHE A 7 75.62 -0.36 -57.21
N GLN A 8 75.70 -1.42 -58.00
CA GLN A 8 74.66 -1.75 -58.97
C GLN A 8 73.91 -3.00 -58.49
N ASP A 9 72.58 -2.94 -58.47
CA ASP A 9 71.77 -4.09 -58.12
C ASP A 9 71.70 -5.11 -59.27
N ASN A 10 71.10 -6.27 -58.99
CA ASN A 10 70.92 -7.35 -59.97
C ASN A 10 69.93 -7.03 -61.11
N LYS A 11 69.35 -5.82 -61.12
CA LYS A 11 68.46 -5.28 -62.17
C LYS A 11 69.08 -4.08 -62.89
N ASN A 12 70.39 -3.87 -62.73
CA ASN A 12 71.17 -2.79 -63.30
C ASN A 12 70.85 -1.38 -62.77
N HIS A 13 70.18 -1.23 -61.63
CA HIS A 13 70.02 0.08 -61.00
C HIS A 13 71.29 0.46 -60.22
N THR A 14 71.81 1.66 -60.46
CA THR A 14 72.98 2.17 -59.74
C THR A 14 72.54 3.02 -58.54
N VAL A 15 73.05 2.66 -57.37
CA VAL A 15 72.96 3.42 -56.12
C VAL A 15 74.32 4.02 -55.81
N CYS A 16 74.37 5.34 -55.67
CA CYS A 16 75.54 6.08 -55.24
C CYS A 16 75.47 6.31 -53.73
N ILE A 17 76.51 5.92 -53.02
CA ILE A 17 76.69 6.22 -51.60
C ILE A 17 77.92 7.12 -51.48
N ASN A 18 77.74 8.28 -50.86
CA ASN A 18 78.84 9.14 -50.46
C ASN A 18 78.89 9.20 -48.93
N PRO A 19 79.69 8.35 -48.28
CA PRO A 19 79.77 8.28 -46.82
C PRO A 19 80.25 9.59 -46.21
N THR A 20 81.17 10.27 -46.90
CA THR A 20 81.78 11.53 -46.45
C THR A 20 80.79 12.69 -46.49
N LYS A 21 79.81 12.66 -47.40
CA LYS A 21 78.71 13.64 -47.46
C LYS A 21 77.43 13.17 -46.76
N GLY A 22 77.37 11.92 -46.27
CA GLY A 22 76.18 11.36 -45.64
C GLY A 22 74.97 11.27 -46.58
N THR A 23 75.21 11.06 -47.89
CA THR A 23 74.13 11.03 -48.90
C THR A 23 74.00 9.70 -49.61
N LEU A 24 72.76 9.29 -49.87
CA LEU A 24 72.37 8.16 -50.71
C LEU A 24 71.66 8.70 -51.98
N ASN A 25 72.20 8.44 -53.17
CA ASN A 25 71.70 9.00 -54.44
C ASN A 25 71.46 10.52 -54.33
N GLU A 26 72.47 11.24 -53.82
CA GLU A 26 72.44 12.69 -53.62
C GLU A 26 71.41 13.21 -52.59
N LYS A 27 70.66 12.33 -51.90
CA LYS A 27 69.76 12.70 -50.79
C LYS A 27 70.40 12.46 -49.42
N PRO A 28 70.23 13.37 -48.44
CA PRO A 28 70.76 13.19 -47.09
C PRO A 28 70.12 11.99 -46.38
N ILE A 29 70.96 11.13 -45.78
CA ILE A 29 70.51 9.90 -45.10
C ILE A 29 69.67 10.23 -43.85
N ASP A 30 69.92 11.37 -43.20
CA ASP A 30 69.20 11.80 -41.99
C ASP A 30 67.72 12.09 -42.23
N GLU A 31 67.31 12.40 -43.47
CA GLU A 31 65.90 12.56 -43.83
C GLU A 31 65.20 11.24 -44.18
N LEU A 32 65.96 10.16 -44.43
CA LEU A 32 65.42 8.82 -44.70
C LEU A 32 65.14 8.03 -43.41
N LEU A 33 65.75 8.44 -42.29
CA LEU A 33 65.48 7.90 -40.96
C LEU A 33 64.43 8.78 -40.26
N LEU A 34 63.16 8.34 -40.25
CA LEU A 34 62.11 9.00 -39.46
C LEU A 34 62.45 8.92 -37.95
N LYS A 35 63.13 9.94 -37.42
CA LYS A 35 63.54 10.08 -36.01
C LYS A 35 62.37 10.06 -35.00
N ALA A 36 61.15 10.36 -35.45
CA ALA A 36 60.01 10.59 -34.58
C ALA A 36 59.57 9.36 -33.76
N ASP A 37 59.77 8.14 -34.26
CA ASP A 37 59.27 6.93 -33.58
C ASP A 37 60.25 6.35 -32.55
N VAL A 38 61.55 6.67 -32.65
CA VAL A 38 62.59 6.09 -31.79
C VAL A 38 62.87 6.96 -30.57
N ASP A 39 62.85 8.29 -30.72
CA ASP A 39 63.18 9.20 -29.62
C ASP A 39 62.05 9.22 -28.55
N ASN A 40 60.78 9.20 -28.97
CA ASN A 40 59.61 9.36 -28.09
C ASN A 40 59.34 8.15 -27.15
N LYS A 41 59.90 6.96 -27.44
CA LYS A 41 59.76 5.74 -26.61
C LYS A 41 60.94 5.49 -25.68
N ALA A 42 62.03 6.25 -25.82
CA ALA A 42 63.20 6.19 -24.95
C ALA A 42 63.22 7.31 -23.89
N ASP A 43 62.27 8.25 -23.97
CA ASP A 43 62.12 9.35 -23.02
C ASP A 43 61.70 8.83 -21.64
N LYS A 44 62.53 9.16 -20.62
CA LYS A 44 62.34 8.75 -19.22
C LYS A 44 60.96 9.15 -18.67
N GLU A 45 60.48 10.32 -19.05
CA GLU A 45 59.17 10.86 -18.64
C GLU A 45 58.00 10.02 -19.18
N TYR A 46 58.08 9.56 -20.44
CA TYR A 46 57.06 8.68 -21.04
C TYR A 46 56.99 7.31 -20.34
N VAL A 47 58.17 6.77 -19.97
CA VAL A 47 58.25 5.48 -19.26
C VAL A 47 57.71 5.60 -17.83
N ASP A 48 58.05 6.66 -17.10
CA ASP A 48 57.55 6.91 -15.74
C ASP A 48 56.01 7.09 -15.72
N ASP A 49 55.46 7.84 -16.68
CA ASP A 49 54.01 8.02 -16.84
C ASP A 49 53.28 6.71 -17.19
N ALA A 50 53.88 5.87 -18.03
CA ALA A 50 53.32 4.58 -18.39
C ALA A 50 53.31 3.61 -17.21
N ILE A 51 54.38 3.60 -16.40
CA ILE A 51 54.47 2.80 -15.17
C ILE A 51 53.43 3.25 -14.15
N ALA A 52 53.31 4.56 -13.90
CA ALA A 52 52.35 5.11 -12.94
C ALA A 52 50.90 4.76 -13.32
N LYS A 53 50.55 4.83 -14.61
CA LYS A 53 49.22 4.45 -15.10
C LYS A 53 48.93 2.96 -14.91
N GLU A 54 49.91 2.09 -15.12
CA GLU A 54 49.73 0.66 -14.88
C GLU A 54 49.71 0.31 -13.39
N GLU A 55 50.43 1.02 -12.52
CA GLU A 55 50.31 0.89 -11.05
C GLU A 55 48.91 1.30 -10.56
N GLU A 56 48.37 2.42 -11.04
CA GLU A 56 47.00 2.85 -10.70
C GLU A 56 45.97 1.83 -11.19
N ARG A 57 46.15 1.31 -12.41
CA ARG A 57 45.30 0.27 -12.99
C ARG A 57 45.36 -1.03 -12.19
N ALA A 58 46.55 -1.43 -11.76
CA ALA A 58 46.76 -2.62 -10.93
C ALA A 58 46.13 -2.46 -9.55
N ASN A 59 46.29 -1.31 -8.89
CA ASN A 59 45.67 -1.01 -7.60
C ASN A 59 44.13 -0.95 -7.67
N LYS A 60 43.57 -0.59 -8.82
CA LYS A 60 42.12 -0.61 -9.05
C LYS A 60 41.58 -2.01 -9.37
N ALA A 61 42.39 -2.84 -10.03
CA ALA A 61 42.00 -4.17 -10.47
C ALA A 61 42.22 -5.25 -9.39
N TYR A 62 43.24 -5.10 -8.55
CA TYR A 62 43.65 -6.05 -7.54
C TYR A 62 43.48 -5.46 -6.13
N ALA A 63 43.07 -6.32 -5.18
CA ALA A 63 42.99 -5.94 -3.78
C ALA A 63 44.35 -5.49 -3.28
N THR A 64 44.40 -4.32 -2.63
CA THR A 64 45.64 -3.80 -2.08
C THR A 64 46.09 -4.66 -0.89
N LYS A 65 47.38 -4.58 -0.54
CA LYS A 65 47.90 -5.26 0.66
C LYS A 65 47.11 -4.89 1.91
N GLU A 66 46.67 -3.63 2.02
CA GLU A 66 45.86 -3.14 3.13
C GLU A 66 44.45 -3.77 3.14
N ASP A 67 43.81 -3.98 1.99
CA ASP A 67 42.53 -4.68 1.89
C ASP A 67 42.64 -6.13 2.34
N VAL A 68 43.75 -6.79 2.00
CA VAL A 68 44.02 -8.17 2.39
C VAL A 68 44.31 -8.26 3.89
N GLU A 69 45.09 -7.32 4.45
CA GLU A 69 45.38 -7.27 5.88
C GLU A 69 44.14 -6.95 6.71
N LYS A 70 43.28 -6.02 6.28
CA LYS A 70 42.00 -5.74 6.93
C LYS A 70 41.06 -6.95 6.90
N LYS A 71 40.98 -7.67 5.77
CA LYS A 71 40.18 -8.91 5.70
C LYS A 71 40.79 -10.08 6.48
N ALA A 72 42.08 -10.03 6.78
CA ALA A 72 42.77 -10.99 7.65
C ALA A 72 42.73 -10.57 9.14
N ASP A 73 42.32 -9.34 9.45
CA ASP A 73 42.13 -8.86 10.81
C ASP A 73 40.92 -9.57 11.43
N LYS A 74 41.20 -10.30 12.51
CA LYS A 74 40.19 -11.08 13.24
C LYS A 74 39.06 -10.19 13.76
N THR A 75 39.37 -8.98 14.23
CA THR A 75 38.37 -8.03 14.73
C THR A 75 37.44 -7.57 13.62
N TYR A 76 37.98 -7.28 12.43
CA TYR A 76 37.16 -6.90 11.27
C TYR A 76 36.21 -8.04 10.84
N VAL A 77 36.72 -9.28 10.81
CA VAL A 77 35.90 -10.46 10.48
C VAL A 77 34.81 -10.70 11.53
N ASP A 78 35.13 -10.55 12.82
CA ASP A 78 34.15 -10.72 13.92
C ASP A 78 33.06 -9.64 13.87
N ASP A 79 33.39 -8.39 13.55
CA ASP A 79 32.44 -7.27 13.42
C ASP A 79 31.48 -7.47 12.22
N GLU A 80 32.01 -7.86 11.06
CA GLU A 80 31.21 -8.19 9.88
C GLU A 80 30.27 -9.38 10.16
N LEU A 81 30.78 -10.43 10.83
CA LEU A 81 29.98 -11.58 11.22
C LEU A 81 28.87 -11.20 12.21
N ALA A 82 29.16 -10.32 13.17
CA ALA A 82 28.18 -9.82 14.12
C ALA A 82 27.06 -9.02 13.42
N CYS A 83 27.41 -8.20 12.43
CA CYS A 83 26.46 -7.44 11.62
C CYS A 83 25.51 -8.37 10.84
N VAL A 84 26.08 -9.36 10.15
CA VAL A 84 25.31 -10.38 9.40
C VAL A 84 24.40 -11.19 10.35
N THR A 85 24.93 -11.60 11.50
CA THR A 85 24.16 -12.34 12.50
C THR A 85 22.98 -11.51 13.03
N SER A 86 23.21 -10.22 13.35
CA SER A 86 22.14 -9.31 13.79
C SER A 86 21.07 -9.14 12.71
N ALA A 87 21.47 -9.00 11.44
CA ALA A 87 20.55 -8.87 10.32
C ALA A 87 19.68 -10.13 10.13
N LEU A 88 20.28 -11.32 10.22
CA LEU A 88 19.58 -12.59 10.13
C LEU A 88 18.58 -12.78 11.28
N VAL A 89 19.00 -12.47 12.51
CA VAL A 89 18.14 -12.54 13.70
C VAL A 89 16.95 -11.59 13.57
N LYS A 90 17.17 -10.34 13.13
CA LYS A 90 16.08 -9.37 12.87
C LYS A 90 15.12 -9.87 11.79
N LYS A 91 15.63 -10.46 10.71
CA LYS A 91 14.80 -11.01 9.64
C LYS A 91 13.94 -12.17 10.13
N ALA A 92 14.52 -13.10 10.90
CA ALA A 92 13.80 -14.21 11.49
C ALA A 92 12.72 -13.74 12.49
N TYR A 93 13.03 -12.77 13.36
CA TYR A 93 12.04 -12.19 14.26
C TYR A 93 10.91 -11.49 13.50
N LYS A 94 11.24 -10.76 12.43
CA LYS A 94 10.23 -10.10 11.60
C LYS A 94 9.29 -11.12 10.95
N GLU A 95 9.84 -12.17 10.34
CA GLU A 95 9.05 -13.25 9.72
C GLU A 95 8.14 -13.95 10.73
N TYR A 96 8.67 -14.27 11.91
CA TYR A 96 7.88 -14.84 13.01
C TYR A 96 6.75 -13.90 13.46
N VAL A 97 7.03 -12.60 13.59
CA VAL A 97 6.03 -11.60 13.95
C VAL A 97 4.96 -11.48 12.88
N ASP A 98 5.35 -11.44 11.59
CA ASP A 98 4.42 -11.35 10.47
C ASP A 98 3.49 -12.59 10.39
N GLU A 99 4.03 -13.80 10.64
CA GLU A 99 3.25 -15.03 10.73
C GLU A 99 2.22 -14.96 11.87
N LYS A 100 2.64 -14.55 13.06
CA LYS A 100 1.75 -14.42 14.22
C LYS A 100 0.70 -13.34 14.05
N ASP A 101 1.02 -12.23 13.42
CA ASP A 101 0.06 -11.19 13.08
C ASP A 101 -1.02 -11.71 12.12
N ASN A 102 -0.65 -12.55 11.15
CA ASN A 102 -1.61 -13.17 10.23
C ASN A 102 -2.54 -14.17 10.96
N GLU A 103 -2.00 -15.04 11.83
CA GLU A 103 -2.80 -15.93 12.67
C GLU A 103 -3.80 -15.13 13.55
N ILE A 104 -3.37 -14.00 14.09
CA ILE A 104 -4.22 -13.12 14.91
C ILE A 104 -5.34 -12.51 14.08
N LYS A 105 -5.04 -11.97 12.89
CA LYS A 105 -6.03 -11.38 11.98
C LYS A 105 -7.12 -12.38 11.61
N GLU A 106 -6.74 -13.58 11.19
CA GLU A 106 -7.71 -14.63 10.83
C GLU A 106 -8.65 -14.96 12.00
N ARG A 107 -8.09 -15.08 13.22
CA ARG A 107 -8.88 -15.34 14.42
C ARG A 107 -9.84 -14.19 14.74
N VAL A 108 -9.38 -12.94 14.63
CA VAL A 108 -10.20 -11.74 14.87
C VAL A 108 -11.34 -11.68 13.87
N ASP A 109 -11.07 -11.89 12.58
CA ASP A 109 -12.07 -11.89 11.53
C ASP A 109 -13.12 -12.98 11.76
N TRP A 110 -12.69 -14.18 12.16
CA TRP A 110 -13.59 -15.27 12.51
C TRP A 110 -14.52 -14.91 13.67
N TYR A 111 -13.99 -14.33 14.75
CA TYR A 111 -14.81 -13.88 15.89
C TYR A 111 -15.75 -12.74 15.48
N HIS A 112 -15.29 -11.81 14.65
CA HIS A 112 -16.09 -10.69 14.17
C HIS A 112 -17.27 -11.16 13.28
N GLU A 113 -17.01 -12.09 12.36
CA GLU A 113 -18.04 -12.68 11.52
C GLU A 113 -19.07 -13.44 12.38
N ARG A 114 -18.59 -14.27 13.32
CA ARG A 114 -19.45 -15.05 14.21
C ARG A 114 -20.32 -14.15 15.09
N THR A 115 -19.73 -13.13 15.71
CA THR A 115 -20.46 -12.18 16.58
C THR A 115 -21.49 -11.38 15.79
N SER A 116 -21.14 -10.93 14.58
CA SER A 116 -22.06 -10.21 13.69
C SER A 116 -23.26 -11.06 13.29
N LYS A 117 -23.06 -12.35 12.96
CA LYS A 117 -24.17 -13.29 12.65
C LYS A 117 -25.11 -13.46 13.85
N ILE A 118 -24.55 -13.69 15.04
CA ILE A 118 -25.36 -13.84 16.27
C ILE A 118 -26.14 -12.57 16.57
N LEU A 119 -25.50 -11.40 16.46
CA LEU A 119 -26.14 -10.12 16.72
C LEU A 119 -27.30 -9.90 15.75
N LYS A 120 -27.10 -10.14 14.45
CA LYS A 120 -28.15 -10.02 13.44
C LYS A 120 -29.35 -10.89 13.80
N THR A 121 -29.15 -12.18 14.06
CA THR A 121 -30.25 -13.09 14.43
C THR A 121 -30.97 -12.68 15.71
N LYS A 122 -30.26 -12.12 16.71
CA LYS A 122 -30.89 -11.62 17.94
C LYS A 122 -31.60 -10.29 17.77
N ALA A 123 -31.09 -9.43 16.89
CA ALA A 123 -31.66 -8.11 16.58
C ALA A 123 -32.83 -8.21 15.59
N ASP A 124 -32.95 -9.31 14.84
CA ASP A 124 -34.08 -9.59 13.96
C ASP A 124 -35.35 -9.86 14.78
N THR A 125 -35.92 -8.80 15.36
CA THR A 125 -37.19 -8.80 16.09
C THR A 125 -38.40 -8.73 15.17
N GLY A 126 -38.20 -8.75 13.85
CA GLY A 126 -39.27 -8.58 12.86
C GLY A 126 -40.39 -9.61 13.01
N TRP A 127 -40.05 -10.87 13.30
CA TRP A 127 -41.05 -11.93 13.53
C TRP A 127 -41.86 -11.69 14.81
N VAL A 128 -41.20 -11.29 15.89
CA VAL A 128 -41.86 -10.97 17.17
C VAL A 128 -42.74 -9.73 17.03
N SER A 129 -42.25 -8.68 16.35
CA SER A 129 -43.02 -7.47 16.06
C SER A 129 -44.27 -7.79 15.25
N GLY A 130 -44.14 -8.54 14.15
CA GLY A 130 -45.28 -8.93 13.32
C GLY A 130 -46.30 -9.81 14.06
N CYS A 131 -45.84 -10.68 14.96
CA CYS A 131 -46.74 -11.47 15.81
C CYS A 131 -47.50 -10.59 16.81
N LEU A 132 -46.84 -9.58 17.39
CA LEU A 132 -47.45 -8.64 18.34
C LEU A 132 -48.41 -7.64 17.67
N ASP A 133 -48.08 -7.17 16.47
CA ASP A 133 -48.93 -6.26 15.68
C ASP A 133 -50.31 -6.87 15.38
N LEU A 134 -50.42 -8.21 15.40
CA LEU A 134 -51.67 -8.95 15.19
C LEU A 134 -52.37 -9.38 16.49
N LYS A 135 -51.75 -9.19 17.66
CA LYS A 135 -52.30 -9.62 18.96
C LYS A 135 -53.26 -8.61 19.58
N ALA A 136 -53.19 -7.35 19.17
CA ALA A 136 -54.12 -6.32 19.63
C ALA A 136 -54.41 -5.35 18.49
N ASP A 137 -55.67 -5.30 18.02
CA ASP A 137 -56.13 -4.18 17.21
C ASP A 137 -55.89 -2.89 18.02
N LYS A 138 -55.07 -1.98 17.49
CA LYS A 138 -54.84 -0.66 18.11
C LYS A 138 -56.14 0.10 18.40
N ASN A 139 -57.22 -0.27 17.70
CA ASN A 139 -58.53 0.36 17.79
C ASN A 139 -59.63 -0.67 18.06
N HIS A 140 -59.57 -1.36 19.20
CA HIS A 140 -60.67 -2.21 19.64
C HIS A 140 -61.89 -1.35 20.04
N THR A 141 -62.90 -1.30 19.16
CA THR A 141 -64.13 -0.52 19.38
C THR A 141 -65.38 -1.39 19.39
N HIS A 142 -66.32 -1.08 20.28
CA HIS A 142 -67.67 -1.64 20.23
C HIS A 142 -68.70 -0.59 19.81
N THR A 143 -69.66 -0.99 18.98
CA THR A 143 -70.86 -0.19 18.69
C THR A 143 -72.03 -0.66 19.55
N ILE A 144 -73.07 0.15 19.69
CA ILE A 144 -74.32 -0.26 20.38
C ILE A 144 -74.91 -1.55 19.79
N ALA A 145 -74.76 -1.77 18.48
CA ALA A 145 -75.25 -2.97 17.80
C ALA A 145 -74.56 -4.26 18.28
N ASN A 146 -73.38 -4.16 18.90
CA ASN A 146 -72.65 -5.32 19.43
C ASN A 146 -73.29 -5.88 20.71
N ILE A 147 -74.17 -5.13 21.37
CA ILE A 147 -74.86 -5.59 22.58
C ILE A 147 -76.34 -5.80 22.25
N ALA A 148 -76.73 -7.08 22.19
CA ALA A 148 -78.11 -7.46 21.94
C ALA A 148 -79.06 -6.73 22.91
N ASN A 149 -80.12 -6.13 22.35
CA ASN A 149 -81.17 -5.43 23.09
C ASN A 149 -80.76 -4.16 23.87
N LEU A 150 -79.51 -3.67 23.74
CA LEU A 150 -79.08 -2.44 24.42
C LEU A 150 -79.86 -1.22 23.94
N GLN A 151 -80.08 -1.08 22.62
CA GLN A 151 -80.84 0.03 22.06
C GLN A 151 -82.30 0.05 22.56
N GLU A 152 -82.96 -1.10 22.60
CA GLU A 152 -84.33 -1.22 23.11
C GLU A 152 -84.41 -0.90 24.61
N THR A 153 -83.45 -1.41 25.39
CA THR A 153 -83.38 -1.15 26.83
C THR A 153 -83.20 0.34 27.12
N LEU A 154 -82.33 1.02 26.36
CA LEU A 154 -82.13 2.47 26.46
C LEU A 154 -83.37 3.25 26.01
N ASN A 155 -84.00 2.85 24.90
CA ASN A 155 -85.23 3.47 24.40
C ASN A 155 -86.37 3.37 25.43
N ARG A 156 -86.44 2.26 26.19
CA ARG A 156 -87.41 2.08 27.27
C ARG A 156 -87.14 2.94 28.51
N LYS A 157 -85.93 3.48 28.66
CA LYS A 157 -85.60 4.47 29.70
C LYS A 157 -85.93 5.90 29.29
N SER A 158 -86.10 6.17 27.99
CA SER A 158 -86.38 7.51 27.48
C SER A 158 -87.87 7.87 27.57
N ASP A 159 -88.09 9.12 27.93
CA ASP A 159 -89.33 9.84 28.24
C ASP A 159 -90.40 9.92 27.14
N VAL A 160 -90.25 9.18 26.02
CA VAL A 160 -91.13 9.32 24.83
C VAL A 160 -92.61 8.98 25.13
N GLY A 161 -92.89 8.35 26.27
CA GLY A 161 -94.24 8.04 26.72
C GLY A 161 -94.59 8.44 28.15
N HIS A 162 -93.76 9.23 28.85
CA HIS A 162 -94.15 9.67 30.19
C HIS A 162 -95.12 10.85 30.08
N THR A 163 -96.35 10.66 30.54
CA THR A 163 -97.37 11.72 30.63
C THR A 163 -97.77 11.89 32.08
N HIS A 164 -97.91 13.14 32.51
CA HIS A 164 -98.48 13.45 33.81
C HIS A 164 -99.96 13.80 33.63
N THR A 165 -100.84 13.10 34.35
CA THR A 165 -102.25 13.49 34.48
C THR A 165 -102.41 14.37 35.72
N ILE A 166 -103.52 15.12 35.84
CA ILE A 166 -103.82 15.94 37.03
C ILE A 166 -103.80 15.07 38.31
N ALA A 167 -104.26 13.82 38.22
CA ALA A 167 -104.24 12.87 39.33
C ALA A 167 -102.82 12.55 39.85
N ASN A 168 -101.78 12.79 39.04
CA ASN A 168 -100.39 12.59 39.45
C ASN A 168 -99.88 13.69 40.38
N ILE A 169 -100.62 14.79 40.57
CA ILE A 169 -100.26 15.89 41.46
C ILE A 169 -101.29 15.96 42.58
N ALA A 170 -100.88 15.61 43.79
CA ALA A 170 -101.75 15.65 44.96
C ALA A 170 -102.40 17.03 45.13
N ASN A 171 -103.72 17.03 45.31
CA ASN A 171 -104.56 18.21 45.57
C ASN A 171 -104.60 19.26 44.44
N LEU A 172 -104.12 18.95 43.22
CA LEU A 172 -104.20 19.91 42.10
C LEU A 172 -105.64 20.15 41.65
N GLN A 173 -106.48 19.11 41.59
CA GLN A 173 -107.89 19.24 41.20
C GLN A 173 -108.67 20.13 42.18
N GLU A 174 -108.56 19.85 43.49
CA GLU A 174 -109.21 20.65 44.54
C GLU A 174 -108.84 22.13 44.47
N LYS A 175 -107.56 22.45 44.28
CA LYS A 175 -107.10 23.84 44.13
C LYS A 175 -107.63 24.52 42.87
N LEU A 176 -107.86 23.77 41.78
CA LEU A 176 -108.43 24.30 40.55
C LEU A 176 -109.93 24.56 40.72
N ASP A 177 -110.65 23.64 41.36
CA ASP A 177 -112.08 23.77 41.64
C ASP A 177 -112.35 24.95 42.60
N ASP A 178 -111.58 25.08 43.68
CA ASP A 178 -111.62 26.22 44.62
C ASP A 178 -111.40 27.59 43.94
N LYS A 179 -110.72 27.61 42.79
CA LYS A 179 -110.45 28.82 42.00
C LYS A 179 -111.53 29.09 40.97
N ALA A 180 -112.18 28.06 40.42
CA ALA A 180 -113.26 28.20 39.47
C ALA A 180 -114.57 28.69 40.11
N ASP A 181 -114.77 28.36 41.40
CA ASP A 181 -115.94 28.74 42.18
C ASP A 181 -115.85 30.14 42.82
N LYS A 182 -114.86 30.95 42.43
CA LYS A 182 -114.69 32.37 42.82
C LYS A 182 -114.90 33.31 41.66
#